data_AF-A0A6G4XPK6-F1
#
_entry.id   AF-A0A6G4XPK6-F1
#
_cell.length_a   1.000
_cell.length_b   1.000
_cell.length_c   1.000
_cell.angle_alpha   90.00
_cell.angle_beta   90.00
_cell.angle_gamma   90.00
#
_symmetry.space_group_name_H-M   'P 1'
#
loop_
_entity.id
_entity.type
_entity.pdbx_description
1 polymer ?
#
loop_
_entity_poly.entity_id
_entity_poly.type
_entity_poly.pdbx_seq_one_letter_code
_entity_poly.pdbx_strand_id
1 'polypeptide(L)'
;MEAVTSVIAVLGTLLGVGVSHLFQARSLRRAEVFSRAERLRQERMEAYTAFAAALVALRRAQTERWLLDRGKPFDEGEPAMRARAFDLRNEAYDALFRVQLVTERPELVRRAEAVLEVVGRIKQARDEAEFDVRRVEAKQQIHAFVAEAKGHLG
;
A
#
# COMPACT_ATOMS: atom_id res chain seq x y z
N MET A 1 -0.94 29.01 -64.49
CA MET A 1 -0.21 29.04 -63.20
C MET A 1 -1.09 28.70 -62.00
N GLU A 2 -2.40 28.99 -62.01
CA GLU A 2 -3.30 28.76 -60.86
C GLU A 2 -3.55 27.29 -60.47
N ALA A 3 -3.54 26.36 -61.43
CA ALA A 3 -3.75 24.94 -61.15
C ALA A 3 -2.61 24.32 -60.31
N VAL A 4 -1.38 24.79 -60.49
CA VAL A 4 -0.20 24.28 -59.78
C VAL A 4 -0.23 24.69 -58.31
N THR A 5 -0.63 25.93 -58.02
CA THR A 5 -0.77 26.45 -56.64
C THR A 5 -1.88 25.76 -55.85
N SER A 6 -3.00 25.43 -56.50
CA SER A 6 -4.11 24.69 -55.90
C SER A 6 -3.69 23.27 -55.46
N VAL A 7 -2.99 22.55 -56.34
CA VAL A 7 -2.53 21.17 -56.06
C VAL A 7 -1.53 21.15 -54.90
N ILE A 8 -0.59 22.10 -54.87
CA ILE A 8 0.39 22.24 -53.78
C ILE A 8 -0.31 22.53 -52.44
N ALA A 9 -1.35 23.37 -52.43
CA ALA A 9 -2.11 23.69 -51.23
C ALA A 9 -2.87 22.47 -50.66
N VAL A 10 -3.52 21.68 -51.53
CA VAL A 10 -4.22 20.46 -51.11
C VAL A 10 -3.23 19.41 -50.60
N LEU A 11 -2.08 19.24 -51.25
CA LEU A 11 -1.01 18.35 -50.78
C LEU A 11 -0.45 18.80 -49.43
N GLY A 12 -0.23 20.10 -49.23
CA GLY A 12 0.20 20.67 -47.94
C GLY A 12 -0.81 20.40 -46.82
N THR A 13 -2.10 20.45 -47.14
CA THR A 13 -3.17 20.18 -46.18
C THR A 13 -3.27 18.69 -45.85
N LEU A 14 -3.22 17.81 -46.85
CA LEU A 14 -3.24 16.36 -46.66
C LEU A 14 -2.01 15.87 -45.88
N LEU A 15 -0.82 16.42 -46.18
CA LEU A 15 0.40 16.14 -45.43
C LEU A 15 0.30 16.65 -43.98
N GLY A 16 -0.23 17.86 -43.77
CA GLY A 16 -0.45 18.43 -42.43
C GLY A 16 -1.41 17.61 -41.56
N VAL A 17 -2.51 17.11 -42.16
CA VAL A 17 -3.49 16.25 -41.49
C VAL A 17 -2.89 14.88 -41.14
N GLY A 18 -2.15 14.27 -42.07
CA GLY A 18 -1.48 12.98 -41.84
C GLY A 18 -0.41 13.02 -40.74
N VAL A 19 0.42 14.06 -40.73
CA VAL A 19 1.45 14.27 -39.70
C VAL A 19 0.80 14.53 -38.33
N SER A 20 -0.26 15.36 -38.28
CA SER A 20 -0.97 15.66 -37.03
C SER A 20 -1.62 14.40 -36.42
N HIS A 21 -2.22 13.53 -37.24
CA HIS A 21 -2.83 12.28 -36.78
C HIS A 21 -1.79 11.30 -36.20
N LEU A 22 -0.62 11.19 -36.82
CA LEU A 22 0.48 10.35 -36.31
C LEU A 22 1.02 10.86 -34.97
N PHE A 23 1.13 12.18 -34.79
CA PHE A 23 1.52 12.78 -33.51
C PHE A 23 0.44 12.59 -32.44
N GLN A 24 -0.85 12.73 -32.79
CA GLN A 24 -1.97 12.48 -31.87
C GLN A 24 -2.03 11.03 -31.40
N ALA A 25 -1.89 10.06 -32.33
CA ALA A 25 -1.89 8.63 -31.99
C ALA A 25 -0.73 8.26 -31.04
N ARG A 26 0.44 8.88 -31.22
CA ARG A 26 1.63 8.63 -30.39
C ARG A 26 1.51 9.28 -29.01
N SER A 27 0.91 10.47 -28.92
CA SER A 27 0.61 11.14 -27.64
C SER A 27 -0.48 10.44 -26.84
N LEU A 28 -1.53 9.94 -27.50
CA LEU A 28 -2.60 9.17 -26.83
C LEU A 28 -2.07 7.86 -26.24
N ARG A 29 -1.22 7.13 -26.97
CA ARG A 29 -0.62 5.88 -26.48
C ARG A 29 0.37 6.12 -25.32
N ARG A 30 1.11 7.24 -25.34
CA ARG A 30 1.99 7.66 -24.22
C ARG A 30 1.19 8.11 -23.00
N ALA A 31 0.09 8.84 -23.20
CA ALA A 31 -0.82 9.23 -22.12
C ALA A 31 -1.49 8.01 -21.47
N GLU A 32 -1.84 6.99 -22.26
CA GLU A 32 -2.43 5.76 -21.74
C GLU A 32 -1.47 4.94 -20.88
N VAL A 33 -0.21 4.76 -21.31
CA VAL A 33 0.82 4.06 -20.51
C VAL A 33 1.14 4.83 -19.23
N PHE A 34 1.27 6.16 -19.32
CA PHE A 34 1.49 7.01 -18.15
C PHE A 34 0.32 6.93 -17.17
N SER A 35 -0.92 6.97 -17.66
CA SER A 35 -2.14 6.82 -16.85
C SER A 35 -2.20 5.47 -16.15
N ARG A 36 -1.86 4.38 -16.85
CA ARG A 36 -1.83 3.02 -16.25
C ARG A 36 -0.75 2.88 -15.17
N ALA A 37 0.46 3.38 -15.42
CA ALA A 37 1.55 3.33 -14.44
C ALA A 37 1.23 4.18 -13.20
N GLU A 38 0.69 5.39 -13.40
CA GLU A 38 0.27 6.26 -12.31
C GLU A 38 -0.89 5.65 -11.52
N ARG A 39 -1.85 5.01 -12.18
CA ARG A 39 -2.94 4.29 -11.50
C ARG A 39 -2.41 3.15 -10.63
N LEU A 40 -1.51 2.31 -11.15
CA LEU A 40 -0.91 1.24 -10.37
C LEU A 40 -0.11 1.78 -9.18
N ARG A 41 0.63 2.87 -9.37
CA ARG A 41 1.35 3.54 -8.28
C ARG A 41 0.40 4.00 -7.17
N GLN A 42 -0.75 4.57 -7.53
CA GLN A 42 -1.76 5.01 -6.56
C GLN A 42 -2.41 3.83 -5.83
N GLU A 43 -2.78 2.77 -6.56
CA GLU A 43 -3.33 1.53 -5.97
C GLU A 43 -2.34 0.90 -4.98
N ARG A 44 -1.03 0.86 -5.31
CA ARG A 44 0.03 0.42 -4.40
C ARG A 44 0.16 1.34 -3.19
N MET A 45 0.18 2.65 -3.39
CA MET A 45 0.25 3.63 -2.29
C MET A 45 -0.91 3.45 -1.32
N GLU A 46 -2.14 3.32 -1.83
CA GLU A 46 -3.34 3.11 -1.03
C GLU A 46 -3.26 1.79 -0.23
N ALA A 47 -2.90 0.67 -0.87
CA ALA A 47 -2.76 -0.61 -0.19
C ALA A 47 -1.70 -0.57 0.92
N TYR A 48 -0.52 0.00 0.64
CA TYR A 48 0.58 0.07 1.60
C TYR A 48 0.26 0.99 2.78
N THR A 49 -0.39 2.13 2.52
CA THR A 49 -0.78 3.07 3.58
C THR A 49 -1.93 2.53 4.43
N ALA A 50 -2.92 1.88 3.81
CA ALA A 50 -4.01 1.21 4.54
C ALA A 50 -3.47 0.10 5.45
N PHE A 51 -2.55 -0.73 4.96
CA PHE A 51 -1.94 -1.78 5.77
C PHE A 51 -1.11 -1.22 6.93
N ALA A 52 -0.32 -0.17 6.69
CA ALA A 52 0.43 0.50 7.75
C ALA A 52 -0.50 1.09 8.83
N ALA A 53 -1.64 1.69 8.43
CA ALA A 53 -2.64 2.21 9.36
C ALA A 53 -3.27 1.09 10.20
N ALA A 54 -3.66 -0.03 9.59
CA ALA A 54 -4.22 -1.18 10.27
C ALA A 54 -3.22 -1.79 11.28
N LEU A 55 -1.93 -1.89 10.92
CA LEU A 55 -0.88 -2.34 11.84
C LEU A 55 -0.69 -1.41 13.04
N VAL A 56 -0.75 -0.08 12.84
CA VAL A 56 -0.66 0.90 13.93
C VAL A 56 -1.87 0.78 14.87
N ALA A 57 -3.07 0.63 14.32
CA ALA A 57 -4.29 0.45 15.10
C ALA A 57 -4.26 -0.87 15.90
N LEU A 58 -3.87 -1.97 15.26
CA LEU A 58 -3.70 -3.25 15.92
C LEU A 58 -2.63 -3.19 17.02
N ARG A 59 -1.46 -2.60 16.75
CA ARG A 59 -0.39 -2.39 17.74
C ARG A 59 -0.89 -1.63 18.95
N ARG A 60 -1.67 -0.57 18.74
CA ARG A 60 -2.28 0.21 19.82
C ARG A 60 -3.21 -0.66 20.65
N ALA A 61 -4.11 -1.43 20.04
CA ALA A 61 -5.01 -2.31 20.75
C ALA A 61 -4.28 -3.41 21.55
N GLN A 62 -3.22 -4.01 20.99
CA GLN A 62 -2.40 -4.98 21.74
C GLN A 62 -1.66 -4.35 22.92
N THR A 63 -1.22 -3.09 22.76
CA THR A 63 -0.58 -2.31 23.83
C THR A 63 -1.58 -1.99 24.95
N GLU A 64 -2.77 -1.47 24.59
CA GLU A 64 -3.85 -1.16 25.52
C GLU A 64 -4.24 -2.41 26.32
N ARG A 65 -4.44 -3.55 25.64
CA ARG A 65 -4.74 -4.84 26.27
C ARG A 65 -3.67 -5.25 27.28
N TRP A 66 -2.40 -5.27 26.88
CA TRP A 66 -1.33 -5.69 27.79
C TRP A 66 -1.23 -4.79 29.03
N LEU A 67 -1.44 -3.47 28.87
CA LEU A 67 -1.39 -2.50 29.97
C LEU A 67 -2.55 -2.66 30.96
N LEU A 68 -3.75 -3.00 30.48
CA LEU A 68 -4.89 -3.32 31.34
C LEU A 68 -4.60 -4.56 32.20
N ASP A 69 -3.89 -5.53 31.62
CA ASP A 69 -3.63 -6.81 32.25
C ASP A 69 -2.35 -6.80 33.10
N ARG A 70 -1.45 -5.83 32.87
CA ARG A 70 -0.12 -5.71 33.48
C ARG A 70 0.67 -7.03 33.47
N GLY A 71 0.57 -7.80 32.39
CA GLY A 71 1.23 -9.10 32.27
C GLY A 71 0.60 -10.25 33.08
N LYS A 72 -0.53 -10.02 33.76
CA LYS A 72 -1.35 -11.11 34.30
C LYS A 72 -2.05 -11.85 33.16
N PRO A 73 -2.36 -13.15 33.32
CA PRO A 73 -3.28 -13.82 32.40
C PRO A 73 -4.54 -12.96 32.28
N PHE A 74 -4.86 -12.51 31.07
CA PHE A 74 -6.03 -11.68 30.81
C PHE A 74 -7.24 -12.35 31.44
N ASP A 75 -7.84 -11.71 32.45
CA ASP A 75 -9.19 -12.06 32.84
C ASP A 75 -10.06 -11.65 31.66
N GLU A 76 -10.61 -12.61 30.93
CA GLU A 76 -11.31 -12.43 29.65
C GLU A 76 -12.62 -11.60 29.76
N GLY A 77 -12.81 -10.92 30.89
CA GLY A 77 -14.03 -10.32 31.40
C GLY A 77 -14.55 -9.10 30.64
N GLU A 78 -13.86 -8.59 29.61
CA GLU A 78 -14.39 -7.49 28.78
C GLU A 78 -14.60 -7.94 27.31
N PRO A 79 -15.78 -8.52 26.99
CA PRO A 79 -16.13 -8.96 25.63
C PRO A 79 -15.93 -7.90 24.55
N ALA A 80 -16.14 -6.62 24.88
CA ALA A 80 -15.95 -5.49 23.96
C ALA A 80 -14.48 -5.33 23.52
N MET A 81 -13.53 -5.52 24.44
CA MET A 81 -12.10 -5.45 24.11
C MET A 81 -11.66 -6.64 23.26
N ARG A 82 -12.23 -7.83 23.47
CA ARG A 82 -11.99 -9.00 22.61
C ARG A 82 -12.51 -8.77 21.20
N ALA A 83 -13.75 -8.29 21.06
CA ALA A 83 -14.35 -7.99 19.76
C ALA A 83 -13.50 -6.96 18.99
N ARG A 84 -13.17 -5.83 19.63
CA ARG A 84 -12.33 -4.78 19.03
C ARG A 84 -10.96 -5.30 18.57
N ALA A 85 -10.29 -6.12 19.38
CA ALA A 85 -8.99 -6.68 19.02
C ALA A 85 -9.09 -7.70 17.86
N PHE A 86 -10.20 -8.42 17.76
CA PHE A 86 -10.50 -9.29 16.63
C PHE A 86 -10.76 -8.48 15.35
N ASP A 87 -11.59 -7.46 15.42
CA ASP A 87 -11.94 -6.61 14.27
C ASP A 87 -10.69 -5.94 13.69
N LEU A 88 -9.85 -5.35 14.54
CA LEU A 88 -8.59 -4.75 14.11
C LEU A 88 -7.60 -5.76 13.53
N ARG A 89 -7.65 -7.02 13.98
CA ARG A 89 -6.83 -8.07 13.39
C ARG A 89 -7.34 -8.47 12.01
N ASN A 90 -8.66 -8.57 11.84
CA ASN A 90 -9.28 -8.84 10.54
C ASN A 90 -8.98 -7.70 9.56
N GLU A 91 -9.11 -6.45 9.98
CA GLU A 91 -8.77 -5.27 9.15
C GLU A 91 -7.30 -5.31 8.69
N ALA A 92 -6.39 -5.74 9.57
CA ALA A 92 -4.99 -5.89 9.22
C ALA A 92 -4.74 -7.04 8.22
N TYR A 93 -5.47 -8.16 8.32
CA TYR A 93 -5.40 -9.22 7.31
C TYR A 93 -6.01 -8.79 5.97
N ASP A 94 -7.15 -8.11 5.98
CA ASP A 94 -7.79 -7.59 4.76
C ASP A 94 -6.85 -6.63 4.03
N ALA A 95 -6.17 -5.74 4.76
CA ALA A 95 -5.17 -4.86 4.19
C ALA A 95 -3.92 -5.62 3.71
N LEU A 96 -3.47 -6.66 4.43
CA LEU A 96 -2.38 -7.54 3.98
C LEU A 96 -2.72 -8.24 2.65
N PHE A 97 -3.94 -8.73 2.49
CA PHE A 97 -4.38 -9.35 1.23
C PHE A 97 -4.34 -8.36 0.08
N ARG A 98 -4.70 -7.09 0.31
CA ARG A 98 -4.53 -6.04 -0.71
C ARG A 98 -3.06 -5.83 -1.06
N VAL A 99 -2.16 -5.80 -0.08
CA VAL A 99 -0.71 -5.73 -0.31
C VAL A 99 -0.24 -6.90 -1.17
N GLN A 100 -0.67 -8.13 -0.88
CA GLN A 100 -0.34 -9.32 -1.67
C GLN A 100 -0.82 -9.23 -3.12
N LEU A 101 -2.00 -8.65 -3.35
CA LEU A 101 -2.58 -8.52 -4.69
C LEU A 101 -1.85 -7.48 -5.56
N VAL A 102 -1.38 -6.37 -4.98
CA VAL A 102 -0.75 -5.27 -5.72
C VAL A 102 0.79 -5.38 -5.81
N THR A 103 1.37 -6.38 -5.14
CA THR A 103 2.82 -6.54 -4.97
C THR A 103 3.32 -7.81 -5.64
N GLU A 104 4.21 -7.66 -6.62
CA GLU A 104 4.83 -8.79 -7.32
C GLU A 104 6.08 -9.32 -6.59
N ARG A 105 6.64 -8.56 -5.64
CA ARG A 105 7.89 -8.87 -4.94
C ARG A 105 7.63 -9.76 -3.71
N PRO A 106 8.04 -11.04 -3.71
CA PRO A 106 7.79 -11.95 -2.60
C PRO A 106 8.46 -11.51 -1.29
N GLU A 107 9.57 -10.77 -1.37
CA GLU A 107 10.29 -10.25 -0.20
C GLU A 107 9.44 -9.26 0.59
N LEU A 108 8.79 -8.31 -0.10
CA LEU A 108 7.93 -7.31 0.53
C LEU A 108 6.69 -7.96 1.15
N VAL A 109 6.12 -8.97 0.48
CA VAL A 109 4.99 -9.75 1.00
C VAL A 109 5.38 -10.49 2.27
N ARG A 110 6.51 -11.22 2.27
CA ARG A 110 7.02 -11.91 3.46
C ARG A 110 7.30 -10.94 4.61
N ARG A 111 7.81 -9.73 4.31
CA ARG A 111 7.98 -8.69 5.33
C ARG A 111 6.64 -8.22 5.89
N ALA A 112 5.65 -7.98 5.04
CA ALA A 112 4.32 -7.57 5.45
C ALA A 112 3.68 -8.61 6.40
N GLU A 113 3.75 -9.89 6.05
CA GLU A 113 3.32 -11.01 6.89
C GLU A 113 4.07 -11.04 8.23
N ALA A 114 5.40 -10.92 8.20
CA ALA A 114 6.21 -10.92 9.41
C ALA A 114 5.88 -9.76 10.35
N VAL A 115 5.64 -8.55 9.82
CA VAL A 115 5.27 -7.38 10.63
C VAL A 115 3.92 -7.60 11.32
N LEU A 116 2.92 -8.16 10.61
CA LEU A 116 1.62 -8.48 11.19
C LEU A 116 1.76 -9.45 12.37
N GLU A 117 2.58 -10.49 12.21
CA GLU A 117 2.86 -11.46 13.26
C GLU A 117 3.59 -10.84 14.47
N VAL A 118 4.58 -9.96 14.23
CA VAL A 118 5.28 -9.25 15.31
C VAL A 118 4.32 -8.35 16.09
N VAL A 119 3.46 -7.59 15.39
CA VAL A 119 2.44 -6.74 16.01
C VAL A 119 1.44 -7.57 16.82
N GLY A 120 0.96 -8.68 16.27
CA GLY A 120 -0.02 -9.57 16.92
C GLY A 120 0.51 -10.25 18.19
N ARG A 121 1.83 -10.38 18.32
CA ARG A 121 2.51 -11.01 19.47
C ARG A 121 2.79 -10.06 20.64
N ILE A 122 2.54 -8.76 20.53
CA ILE A 122 2.78 -7.79 21.63
C ILE A 122 2.07 -8.21 22.92
N LYS A 123 0.79 -8.61 22.84
CA LYS A 123 -0.01 -9.04 24.00
C LYS A 123 0.54 -10.27 24.74
N GLN A 124 1.48 -11.00 24.14
CA GLN A 124 2.05 -12.21 24.73
C GLN A 124 3.32 -11.93 25.56
N ALA A 125 3.72 -10.67 25.70
CA ALA A 125 4.81 -10.29 26.59
C ALA A 125 4.50 -10.73 28.03
N ARG A 126 5.47 -11.38 28.68
CA ARG A 126 5.28 -11.94 30.04
C ARG A 126 5.57 -10.92 31.14
N ASP A 127 6.39 -9.94 30.83
CA ASP A 127 6.82 -8.90 31.76
C ASP A 127 7.00 -7.56 31.02
N GLU A 128 7.25 -6.51 31.79
CA GLU A 128 7.39 -5.14 31.28
C GLU A 128 8.61 -4.97 30.37
N ALA A 129 9.71 -5.66 30.65
CA ALA A 129 10.92 -5.60 29.83
C ALA A 129 10.67 -6.23 28.44
N GLU A 130 10.05 -7.41 28.41
CA GLU A 130 9.64 -8.08 27.16
C GLU A 130 8.60 -7.24 26.40
N PHE A 131 7.66 -6.62 27.11
CA PHE A 131 6.66 -5.74 26.51
C PHE A 131 7.30 -4.54 25.82
N ASP A 132 8.24 -3.87 26.47
CA ASP A 132 8.93 -2.73 25.91
C ASP A 132 9.74 -3.11 24.66
N VAL A 133 10.47 -4.23 24.71
CA VAL A 133 11.20 -4.77 23.56
C VAL A 133 10.25 -5.02 22.39
N ARG A 134 9.17 -5.78 22.60
CA ARG A 134 8.20 -6.12 21.54
C ARG A 134 7.50 -4.88 20.98
N ARG A 135 7.18 -3.89 21.84
CA ARG A 135 6.52 -2.64 21.44
C ARG A 135 7.42 -1.76 20.55
N VAL A 136 8.72 -1.74 20.84
CA VAL A 136 9.74 -1.05 20.04
C VAL A 136 10.00 -1.79 18.74
N GLU A 137 10.18 -3.11 18.79
CA GLU A 137 10.40 -3.96 17.61
C GLU A 137 9.24 -3.82 16.62
N ALA A 138 7.99 -3.93 17.08
CA ALA A 138 6.82 -3.76 16.23
C ALA A 138 6.79 -2.40 15.52
N LYS A 139 7.13 -1.32 16.24
CA LYS A 139 7.22 0.01 15.63
C LYS A 139 8.30 0.05 14.55
N GLN A 140 9.48 -0.48 14.84
CA GLN A 140 10.60 -0.53 13.89
C GLN A 140 10.24 -1.34 12.64
N GLN A 141 9.59 -2.49 12.79
CA GLN A 141 9.16 -3.34 11.68
C GLN A 141 8.12 -2.64 10.79
N ILE A 142 7.13 -1.93 11.38
CA ILE A 142 6.18 -1.11 10.61
C ILE A 142 6.92 -0.06 9.77
N HIS A 143 7.88 0.66 10.36
CA HIS A 143 8.66 1.66 9.63
C HIS A 143 9.54 1.03 8.53
N ALA A 144 10.15 -0.12 8.80
CA ALA A 144 10.95 -0.84 7.83
C ALA A 144 10.11 -1.32 6.63
N PHE A 145 8.88 -1.81 6.88
CA PHE A 145 7.94 -2.15 5.83
C PHE A 145 7.62 -0.93 4.95
N VAL A 146 7.24 0.22 5.54
CA VAL A 146 6.92 1.43 4.77
C VAL A 146 8.13 1.93 3.97
N ALA A 147 9.33 1.87 4.55
CA ALA A 147 10.55 2.27 3.87
C ALA A 147 10.86 1.37 2.66
N GLU A 148 10.66 0.06 2.78
CA GLU A 148 10.82 -0.89 1.67
C GLU A 148 9.73 -0.71 0.61
N ALA A 149 8.47 -0.59 1.03
CA ALA A 149 7.31 -0.37 0.17
C ALA A 149 7.44 0.89 -0.70
N LYS A 150 8.06 1.97 -0.18
CA LYS A 150 8.37 3.18 -0.94
C LYS A 150 9.19 2.89 -2.20
N GLY A 151 10.10 1.91 -2.15
CA GLY A 151 10.91 1.48 -3.29
C GLY A 151 10.12 0.75 -4.39
N HIS A 152 8.85 0.42 -4.13
CA HIS A 152 7.98 -0.35 -5.03
C HIS A 152 6.82 0.45 -5.62
N LEU A 153 6.78 1.76 -5.36
CA LEU A 153 5.80 2.67 -5.94
C LEU A 153 6.08 3.00 -7.43
N GLY A 154 7.29 2.70 -7.92
CA GLY A 154 7.70 2.94 -9.32
C GLY A 154 7.32 1.83 -10.28
#